data_AF-A0A7V7ABW7-F1
#
_entry.id   AF-A0A7V7ABW7-F1
#
_cell.length_a   1.000
_cell.length_b   1.000
_cell.length_c   1.000
_cell.angle_alpha   90.00
_cell.angle_beta   90.00
_cell.angle_gamma   90.00
#
_symmetry.space_group_name_H-M   'P 1'
#
loop_
_entity.id
_entity.type
_entity.pdbx_description
1 polymer ?
#
loop_
_entity_poly.entity_id
_entity_poly.type
_entity_poly.pdbx_seq_one_letter_code
_entity_poly.pdbx_strand_id
1 'polypeptide(L)'
;MRKISSVGASKPKNGKGRFIRFTTILLFIAILAILLSVLTFSQANQLMRDERQMLDTYAANDMPTFRPVSFLSLDDRTTLNGWFFGAKRAHGTSLIILHPHSSNRLPFGVSTRDLINRATSSGYNVLTFDQHHAGNSEGKLSTFGYT
;
A
#
# COMPACT_ATOMS: atom_id res chain seq x y z
N MET A 1 0.56 -9.18 -89.57
CA MET A 1 1.45 -8.33 -88.75
C MET A 1 0.82 -8.14 -87.37
N ARG A 2 1.52 -8.59 -86.31
CA ARG A 2 1.13 -8.39 -84.90
C ARG A 2 1.46 -6.97 -84.45
N LYS A 3 0.59 -6.35 -83.65
CA LYS A 3 1.03 -5.44 -82.58
C LYS A 3 0.15 -5.65 -81.36
N ILE A 4 0.74 -6.28 -80.36
CA ILE A 4 0.15 -6.52 -79.05
C ILE A 4 0.49 -5.28 -78.23
N SER A 5 -0.51 -4.48 -77.87
CA SER A 5 -0.32 -3.29 -77.04
C SER A 5 -0.48 -3.69 -75.57
N SER A 6 0.63 -3.86 -74.86
CA SER A 6 0.63 -4.01 -73.40
C SER A 6 0.38 -2.65 -72.75
N VAL A 7 -0.80 -2.46 -72.16
CA VAL A 7 -1.04 -1.33 -71.25
C VAL A 7 -0.74 -1.81 -69.84
N GLY A 8 0.32 -1.26 -69.25
CA GLY A 8 0.78 -1.61 -67.91
C GLY A 8 -0.25 -1.27 -66.83
N ALA A 9 -0.62 -2.26 -66.04
CA ALA A 9 -1.40 -2.07 -64.82
C ALA A 9 -0.54 -1.35 -63.76
N SER A 10 -0.94 -0.14 -63.36
CA SER A 10 -0.31 0.57 -62.25
C SER A 10 -0.78 -0.03 -60.91
N LYS A 11 0.16 -0.46 -60.07
CA LYS A 11 -0.12 -1.05 -58.75
C LYS A 11 -0.81 -0.02 -57.82
N PRO A 12 -1.85 -0.39 -57.05
CA PRO A 12 -2.51 0.53 -56.13
C PRO A 12 -1.58 0.85 -54.95
N LYS A 13 -1.23 2.13 -54.77
CA LYS A 13 -0.38 2.64 -53.67
C LYS A 13 -1.13 2.82 -52.34
N ASN A 14 -2.16 2.02 -52.06
CA ASN A 14 -3.08 2.25 -50.94
C ASN A 14 -2.68 1.60 -49.59
N GLY A 15 -1.58 0.82 -49.54
CA GLY A 15 -1.11 0.16 -48.32
C GLY A 15 -0.31 1.06 -47.36
N LYS A 16 0.41 2.06 -47.89
CA LYS A 16 1.31 2.91 -47.10
C LYS A 16 0.55 3.80 -46.11
N GLY A 17 -0.58 4.39 -46.51
CA GLY A 17 -1.39 5.23 -45.63
C GLY A 17 -2.08 4.46 -44.50
N ARG A 18 -2.53 3.22 -44.75
CA ARG A 18 -3.09 2.35 -43.71
C ARG A 18 -2.03 1.89 -42.73
N PHE A 19 -0.83 1.56 -43.22
CA PHE A 19 0.31 1.21 -42.39
C PHE A 19 0.77 2.39 -41.51
N ILE A 20 0.92 3.59 -42.08
CA ILE A 20 1.28 4.80 -41.32
C ILE A 20 0.25 5.08 -40.23
N ARG A 21 -1.06 5.06 -40.54
CA ARG A 21 -2.12 5.26 -39.53
C ARG A 21 -2.05 4.23 -38.41
N PHE A 22 -1.86 2.95 -38.76
CA PHE A 22 -1.72 1.88 -37.77
C PHE A 22 -0.49 2.09 -36.88
N THR A 23 0.66 2.42 -37.46
CA THR A 23 1.89 2.74 -36.71
C THR A 23 1.70 3.96 -35.80
N THR A 24 1.04 5.03 -36.27
CA THR A 24 0.76 6.22 -35.45
C THR A 24 -0.16 5.88 -34.28
N ILE A 25 -1.20 5.07 -34.49
CA ILE A 25 -2.10 4.63 -33.41
C ILE A 25 -1.34 3.79 -32.38
N LEU A 26 -0.50 2.85 -32.82
CA LEU A 26 0.33 2.04 -31.92
C LEU A 26 1.30 2.90 -31.10
N LEU A 27 1.95 3.88 -31.74
CA LEU A 27 2.83 4.82 -31.05
C LEU A 27 2.07 5.64 -30.00
N PHE A 28 0.86 6.11 -30.34
CA PHE A 28 0.01 6.84 -29.40
C PHE A 28 -0.37 5.98 -28.19
N ILE A 29 -0.78 4.73 -28.42
CA ILE A 29 -1.11 3.77 -27.35
C ILE A 29 0.13 3.50 -26.48
N ALA A 30 1.30 3.31 -27.09
CA ALA A 30 2.53 3.07 -26.35
C ALA A 30 2.91 4.27 -25.46
N ILE A 31 2.82 5.50 -25.99
CA ILE A 31 3.06 6.72 -25.22
C ILE A 31 2.06 6.84 -24.07
N LEU A 32 0.78 6.57 -24.31
CA LEU A 32 -0.26 6.61 -23.28
C LEU A 32 0.00 5.57 -22.18
N ALA A 33 0.39 4.35 -22.56
CA ALA A 33 0.72 3.29 -21.60
C ALA A 33 1.94 3.66 -20.73
N ILE A 34 2.97 4.27 -21.34
CA ILE A 34 4.15 4.77 -20.60
C ILE A 34 3.72 5.87 -19.63
N LEU A 35 2.93 6.85 -20.09
CA LEU A 35 2.46 7.95 -19.25
C LEU A 35 1.66 7.44 -18.05
N LEU A 36 0.70 6.55 -18.28
CA LEU A 36 -0.08 5.94 -17.20
C LEU A 36 0.79 5.17 -16.23
N SER A 37 1.76 4.40 -16.74
CA SER A 37 2.70 3.66 -15.89
C SER A 37 3.48 4.61 -14.99
N VAL A 38 4.09 5.66 -15.55
CA VAL A 38 4.87 6.65 -14.77
C VAL A 38 4.01 7.28 -13.68
N LEU A 39 2.78 7.69 -14.00
CA LEU A 39 1.86 8.28 -13.03
C LEU A 39 1.52 7.28 -11.92
N THR A 40 1.12 6.05 -12.25
CA THR A 40 0.75 5.03 -11.27
C THR A 40 1.93 4.66 -10.36
N PHE A 41 3.11 4.40 -10.93
CA PHE A 41 4.30 4.07 -10.14
C PHE A 41 4.76 5.24 -9.27
N SER A 42 4.66 6.47 -9.76
CA SER A 42 5.00 7.67 -8.98
C SER A 42 4.08 7.83 -7.77
N GLN A 43 2.76 7.72 -7.97
CA GLN A 43 1.79 7.80 -6.89
C GLN A 43 1.97 6.66 -5.88
N ALA A 44 2.17 5.42 -6.36
CA ALA A 44 2.42 4.27 -5.50
C ALA A 44 3.69 4.47 -4.66
N ASN A 45 4.78 4.91 -5.28
CA ASN A 45 6.03 5.17 -4.58
C ASN A 45 5.91 6.29 -3.54
N GLN A 46 5.10 7.32 -3.81
CA GLN A 46 4.82 8.38 -2.84
C GLN A 46 4.04 7.83 -1.64
N LEU A 47 2.96 7.08 -1.86
CA LEU A 47 2.15 6.49 -0.79
C LEU A 47 2.96 5.52 0.09
N MET A 48 3.86 4.74 -0.51
CA MET A 48 4.71 3.79 0.23
C MET A 48 5.81 4.47 1.05
N ARG A 49 6.20 5.71 0.71
CA ARG A 49 7.31 6.45 1.35
C ARG A 49 6.82 7.66 2.15
N ASP A 50 5.52 7.72 2.41
CA ASP A 50 4.94 8.80 3.18
C ASP A 50 5.58 8.86 4.57
N GLU A 51 5.64 10.07 5.14
CA GLU A 51 6.35 10.28 6.39
C GLU A 51 5.70 9.51 7.54
N ARG A 52 6.55 8.92 8.40
CA ARG A 52 6.06 8.13 9.53
C ARG A 52 5.40 9.02 10.56
N GLN A 53 4.13 8.76 10.86
CA GLN A 53 3.47 9.41 11.98
C GLN A 53 3.99 8.82 13.30
N MET A 54 4.78 9.62 14.02
CA MET A 54 5.26 9.26 15.34
C MET A 54 4.12 9.22 16.37
N LEU A 55 4.32 8.44 17.43
CA LEU A 55 3.41 8.45 18.57
C LEU A 55 3.43 9.80 19.27
N ASP A 56 2.24 10.32 19.56
CA ASP A 56 2.10 11.47 20.45
C ASP A 56 2.45 11.06 21.88
N THR A 57 3.44 11.74 22.46
CA THR A 57 3.90 11.52 23.82
C THR A 57 2.78 11.72 24.85
N TYR A 58 1.88 12.67 24.62
CA TYR A 58 0.75 12.89 25.53
C TYR A 58 -0.21 11.71 25.50
N ALA A 59 -0.62 11.27 24.31
CA ALA A 59 -1.46 10.09 24.15
C ALA A 59 -0.81 8.81 24.70
N ALA A 60 0.50 8.65 24.55
CA ALA A 60 1.23 7.50 25.08
C ALA A 60 1.23 7.45 26.62
N ASN A 61 1.44 8.59 27.27
CA ASN A 61 1.46 8.70 28.72
C ASN A 61 0.08 8.49 29.36
N ASP A 62 -0.99 8.75 28.61
CA ASP A 62 -2.37 8.60 29.10
C ASP A 62 -2.91 7.16 28.96
N MET A 63 -2.15 6.23 28.37
CA MET A 63 -2.60 4.83 28.23
C MET A 63 -2.65 4.08 29.57
N PRO A 64 -3.59 3.13 29.74
CA PRO A 64 -3.53 2.19 30.86
C PRO A 64 -2.24 1.37 30.81
N THR A 65 -1.86 0.74 31.93
CA THR A 65 -0.66 -0.08 32.01
C THR A 65 -0.60 -1.11 30.87
N PHE A 66 0.47 -1.07 30.11
CA PHE A 66 0.73 -1.96 28.99
C PHE A 66 2.10 -2.62 29.11
N ARG A 67 2.28 -3.71 28.38
CA ARG A 67 3.58 -4.34 28.16
C ARG A 67 4.06 -4.01 26.74
N PRO A 68 5.22 -3.36 26.57
CA PRO A 68 5.81 -3.22 25.24
C PRO A 68 6.16 -4.61 24.68
N VAL A 69 5.87 -4.81 23.40
CA VAL A 69 6.16 -6.06 22.68
C VAL A 69 6.86 -5.75 21.37
N SER A 70 7.76 -6.63 20.97
CA SER A 70 8.46 -6.58 19.69
C SER A 70 8.47 -7.97 19.09
N PHE A 71 8.16 -8.08 17.80
CA PHE A 71 8.14 -9.35 17.08
C PHE A 71 8.51 -9.13 15.62
N LEU A 72 9.03 -10.17 14.97
CA LEU A 72 9.35 -10.12 13.55
C LEU A 72 8.06 -10.18 12.71
N SER A 73 8.03 -9.45 11.61
CA SER A 73 7.04 -9.69 10.56
C SER A 73 7.23 -11.05 9.91
N LEU A 74 6.24 -11.48 9.13
CA LEU A 74 6.20 -12.79 8.48
C LEU A 74 7.42 -13.10 7.60
N ASP A 75 8.10 -12.07 7.07
CA ASP A 75 9.30 -12.20 6.26
C ASP A 75 10.60 -12.35 7.08
N ASP A 76 10.49 -12.44 8.42
CA ASP A 76 11.58 -12.54 9.39
C ASP A 76 12.64 -11.43 9.28
N ARG A 77 12.29 -10.29 8.68
CA ARG A 77 13.26 -9.21 8.38
C ARG A 77 12.96 -7.88 9.03
N THR A 78 11.70 -7.63 9.40
CA THR A 78 11.29 -6.33 9.92
C THR A 78 10.75 -6.49 11.34
N THR A 79 11.36 -5.78 12.29
CA THR A 79 10.87 -5.77 13.67
C THR A 79 9.68 -4.83 13.80
N LEU A 80 8.56 -5.37 14.28
CA LEU A 80 7.34 -4.63 14.57
C LEU A 80 7.22 -4.38 16.07
N ASN A 81 6.92 -3.15 16.44
CA ASN A 81 6.80 -2.71 17.81
C ASN A 81 5.34 -2.46 18.16
N GLY A 82 4.92 -2.94 19.32
CA GLY A 82 3.53 -2.86 19.78
C GLY A 82 3.40 -2.74 21.29
N TRP A 83 2.14 -2.66 21.73
CA TRP A 83 1.72 -2.66 23.12
C TRP A 83 0.68 -3.75 23.34
N PHE A 84 0.87 -4.52 24.40
CA PHE A 84 -0.04 -5.55 24.86
C PHE A 84 -0.72 -5.11 26.16
N PHE A 85 -2.05 -5.15 26.17
CA PHE A 85 -2.88 -4.86 27.32
C PHE A 85 -3.57 -6.15 27.77
N GLY A 86 -3.27 -6.58 28.99
CA GLY A 86 -3.89 -7.77 29.58
C GLY A 86 -5.27 -7.45 30.16
N ALA A 87 -6.26 -8.30 29.90
CA ALA A 87 -7.51 -8.24 30.63
C ALA A 87 -7.31 -8.70 32.09
N LYS A 88 -7.98 -8.02 33.04
CA LYS A 88 -7.94 -8.42 34.46
C LYS A 88 -8.53 -9.81 34.70
N ARG A 89 -9.57 -10.17 33.92
CA ARG A 89 -10.21 -11.49 33.91
C ARG A 89 -10.37 -11.94 32.47
N ALA A 90 -9.31 -12.51 31.90
CA ALA A 90 -9.30 -12.93 30.51
C ALA A 90 -10.26 -14.12 30.28
N HIS A 91 -11.04 -14.07 29.19
CA HIS A 91 -11.90 -15.17 28.76
C HIS A 91 -11.28 -16.03 27.65
N GLY A 92 -10.01 -15.80 27.32
CA GLY A 92 -9.25 -16.55 26.30
C GLY A 92 -9.25 -15.91 24.90
N THR A 93 -10.01 -14.83 24.68
CA THR A 93 -10.08 -14.13 23.39
C THR A 93 -9.22 -12.85 23.39
N SER A 94 -8.60 -12.55 22.25
CA SER A 94 -7.80 -11.34 22.05
C SER A 94 -8.36 -10.46 20.93
N LEU A 95 -8.26 -9.15 21.11
CA LEU A 95 -8.54 -8.13 20.11
C LEU A 95 -7.21 -7.61 19.55
N ILE A 96 -7.07 -7.58 18.23
CA ILE A 96 -5.94 -6.96 17.56
C ILE A 96 -6.44 -5.68 16.88
N ILE A 97 -5.87 -4.54 17.24
CA ILE A 97 -6.19 -3.24 16.66
C ILE A 97 -5.09 -2.90 15.65
N LEU A 98 -5.50 -2.66 14.40
CA LEU A 98 -4.62 -2.22 13.32
C LEU A 98 -4.97 -0.79 12.95
N HIS A 99 -3.94 -0.03 12.61
CA HIS A 99 -4.10 1.36 12.20
C HIS A 99 -4.24 1.49 10.67
N PRO A 100 -4.86 2.58 10.16
CA PRO A 100 -4.89 2.87 8.74
C PRO A 100 -3.50 3.32 8.24
N HIS A 101 -3.37 3.51 6.92
CA HIS A 101 -2.17 4.08 6.31
C HIS A 101 -1.82 5.46 6.92
N SER A 102 -0.53 5.77 6.97
CA SER A 102 0.04 6.99 7.58
C SER A 102 -0.45 7.26 9.01
N SER A 103 -0.50 6.20 9.82
CA SER A 103 -0.89 6.27 11.23
C SER A 103 0.05 5.42 12.10
N ASN A 104 -0.32 5.19 13.37
CA ASN A 104 0.42 4.39 14.34
C ASN A 104 -0.54 3.59 15.23
N ARG A 105 0.00 2.81 16.17
CA ARG A 105 -0.73 1.93 17.11
C ARG A 105 -1.85 2.60 17.92
N LEU A 106 -2.00 3.93 17.87
CA LEU A 106 -3.14 4.67 18.41
C LEU A 106 -3.95 5.31 17.25
N PRO A 107 -4.74 4.52 16.49
CA PRO A 107 -5.43 5.01 15.29
C PRO A 107 -6.42 6.15 15.53
N PHE A 108 -6.89 6.30 16.77
CA PHE A 108 -7.79 7.38 17.18
C PHE A 108 -7.14 8.28 18.25
N GLY A 109 -5.81 8.30 18.35
CA GLY A 109 -5.08 9.01 19.39
C GLY A 109 -5.52 8.59 20.79
N VAL A 110 -5.78 9.58 21.65
CA VAL A 110 -6.27 9.38 23.03
C VAL A 110 -7.58 8.59 23.08
N SER A 111 -8.47 8.74 22.10
CA SER A 111 -9.75 8.00 22.07
C SER A 111 -9.58 6.49 21.86
N THR A 112 -8.42 6.04 21.37
CA THR A 112 -8.07 4.60 21.32
C THR A 112 -8.06 4.00 22.74
N ARG A 113 -7.72 4.80 23.76
CA ARG A 113 -7.72 4.41 25.16
C ARG A 113 -9.06 3.84 25.60
N ASP A 114 -10.15 4.49 25.21
CA ASP A 114 -11.49 4.11 25.62
C ASP A 114 -11.89 2.74 25.04
N LEU A 115 -11.47 2.47 23.80
CA LEU A 115 -11.65 1.17 23.17
C LEU A 115 -10.86 0.09 23.93
N ILE A 116 -9.58 0.36 24.25
CA ILE A 116 -8.72 -0.57 25.00
C ILE A 116 -9.30 -0.84 26.39
N ASN A 117 -9.74 0.19 27.10
CA ASN A 117 -10.35 0.07 28.43
C ASN A 117 -11.63 -0.75 28.40
N ARG A 118 -12.52 -0.50 27.43
CA ARG A 118 -13.76 -1.27 27.26
C ARG A 118 -13.47 -2.74 26.93
N ALA A 119 -12.54 -3.00 26.02
CA ALA A 119 -12.15 -4.35 25.63
C ALA A 119 -11.53 -5.13 26.80
N THR A 120 -10.55 -4.55 27.49
CA THR A 120 -9.88 -5.19 28.64
C THR A 120 -10.82 -5.40 29.83
N SER A 121 -11.76 -4.49 30.07
CA SER A 121 -12.80 -4.64 31.09
C SER A 121 -13.82 -5.74 30.74
N SER A 122 -14.02 -6.00 29.45
CA SER A 122 -14.88 -7.08 28.95
C SER A 122 -14.14 -8.43 28.83
N GLY A 123 -12.90 -8.50 29.29
CA GLY A 123 -12.11 -9.74 29.33
C GLY A 123 -11.33 -10.09 28.06
N TYR A 124 -11.19 -9.15 27.12
CA TYR A 124 -10.32 -9.28 25.95
C TYR A 124 -8.91 -8.80 26.25
N ASN A 125 -7.91 -9.61 25.92
CA ASN A 125 -6.54 -9.07 25.79
C ASN A 125 -6.49 -8.19 24.53
N VAL A 126 -5.73 -7.10 24.55
CA VAL A 126 -5.62 -6.21 23.40
C VAL A 126 -4.17 -6.12 22.96
N LEU A 127 -3.93 -6.33 21.66
CA LEU A 127 -2.67 -6.03 21.00
C LEU A 127 -2.88 -4.90 20.01
N THR A 128 -2.05 -3.86 20.08
CA THR A 128 -1.93 -2.84 19.05
C THR A 128 -0.46 -2.67 18.70
N PHE A 129 -0.13 -2.49 17.43
CA PHE A 129 1.25 -2.38 16.99
C PHE A 129 1.37 -1.47 15.77
N ASP A 130 2.56 -0.90 15.57
CA ASP A 130 2.83 -0.15 14.36
C ASP A 130 3.19 -1.12 13.24
N GLN A 131 2.54 -0.98 12.08
CA GLN A 131 2.84 -1.76 10.88
C GLN A 131 4.21 -1.37 10.29
N HIS A 132 4.59 -1.98 9.17
CA HIS A 132 5.83 -1.64 8.45
C HIS A 132 5.92 -0.13 8.20
N HIS A 133 7.07 0.45 8.51
CA HIS A 133 7.33 1.87 8.31
C HIS A 133 6.28 2.78 9.00
N ALA A 134 5.81 2.41 10.20
CA ALA A 134 4.91 3.23 11.00
C ALA A 134 5.46 3.39 12.43
N GLY A 135 5.18 4.53 13.06
CA GLY A 135 5.63 4.87 14.42
C GLY A 135 7.07 4.42 14.71
N ASN A 136 7.21 3.51 15.67
CA ASN A 136 8.49 2.96 16.12
C ASN A 136 8.86 1.62 15.45
N SER A 137 8.07 1.09 14.51
CA SER A 137 8.42 -0.12 13.77
C SER A 137 9.47 0.15 12.69
N GLU A 138 10.22 -0.89 12.35
CA GLU A 138 11.22 -0.85 11.30
C GLU A 138 10.59 -0.82 9.90
N GLY A 139 11.45 -0.79 8.88
CA GLY A 139 11.06 -0.78 7.47
C GLY A 139 11.26 0.58 6.80
N LYS A 140 11.45 0.55 5.48
CA LYS A 140 11.67 1.74 4.65
C LYS A 140 10.45 2.15 3.84
N LEU A 141 9.46 1.26 3.75
CA LEU A 141 8.28 1.41 2.94
C LEU A 141 7.07 0.89 3.70
N SER A 142 5.95 1.60 3.64
CA SER A 142 4.65 1.09 4.06
C SER A 142 4.24 0.01 3.06
N THR A 143 3.91 -1.19 3.58
CA THR A 143 3.48 -2.33 2.77
C THR A 143 2.00 -2.61 2.99
N PHE A 144 1.32 -3.10 1.97
CA PHE A 144 -0.11 -3.46 2.03
C PHE A 144 -0.31 -4.99 2.02
N GLY A 145 0.70 -5.72 2.50
CA GLY A 145 0.80 -7.17 2.39
C GLY A 145 1.41 -7.61 1.05
N TYR A 146 2.19 -8.69 1.09
CA TYR A 146 2.58 -9.49 -0.05
C TYR A 146 2.72 -10.93 0.44
N THR A 147 2.33 -11.91 -0.37
CA THR A 147 2.52 -13.35 -0.11
C THR A 147 3.63 -13.89 -0.97
#